data_AF-Q987Q9-F1
#
_entry.id   AF-Q987Q9-F1
#
_cell.length_a   1.000
_cell.length_b   1.000
_cell.length_c   1.000
_cell.angle_alpha   90.00
_cell.angle_beta   90.00
_cell.angle_gamma   90.00
#
_symmetry.space_group_name_H-M   'P 1'
#
loop_
_entity.id
_entity.type
_entity.pdbx_description
1 polymer ?
#
loop_
_entity_poly.entity_id
_entity_poly.type
_entity_poly.pdbx_seq_one_letter_code
_entity_poly.pdbx_strand_id
1 'polypeptide(L)'
;MRKIAYIVAVFKGVMTENVYDSPTGRSLLIPQGTRVIGQYDNGVGFGQRRVLLVWSRLVFPNGRSIVLERQPGTDAQGYAGLEDGVDYHWGELFNAAALTTILSVGAEAGSSGQESDIVRALRGGASDSLSQVGQQIVQRQLNIAPTLTIRPGVNVRVVVTRDLMLEPYGG
;
A
#
# COMPACT_ATOMS: atom_id res chain seq x y z
N MET A 1 -6.03 -14.70 -24.27
CA MET A 1 -5.37 -14.86 -22.95
C MET A 1 -4.53 -13.62 -22.67
N ARG A 2 -4.96 -12.72 -21.76
CA ARG A 2 -4.14 -11.57 -21.34
C ARG A 2 -3.22 -12.04 -20.21
N LYS A 3 -1.92 -12.16 -20.46
CA LYS A 3 -0.91 -12.29 -19.40
C LYS A 3 -0.85 -10.95 -18.68
N ILE A 4 -1.38 -10.88 -17.47
CA ILE A 4 -1.13 -9.76 -16.57
C ILE A 4 0.33 -9.90 -16.13
N ALA A 5 1.19 -9.01 -16.59
CA ALA A 5 2.55 -8.93 -16.09
C ALA A 5 2.49 -8.41 -14.65
N TYR A 6 2.75 -9.28 -13.67
CA TYR A 6 3.04 -8.86 -12.30
C TYR A 6 4.35 -8.08 -12.35
N ILE A 7 4.28 -6.74 -12.25
CA ILE A 7 5.47 -5.91 -12.14
C ILE A 7 5.93 -6.01 -10.69
N VAL A 8 6.86 -6.93 -10.42
CA VAL A 8 7.62 -6.93 -9.17
C VAL A 8 8.58 -5.76 -9.24
N ALA A 9 8.37 -4.75 -8.40
CA ALA A 9 9.24 -3.60 -8.32
C ALA A 9 10.38 -3.85 -7.32
N VAL A 10 11.57 -3.40 -7.68
CA VAL A 10 12.79 -3.58 -6.88
C VAL A 10 13.03 -2.33 -6.05
N PHE A 11 13.45 -2.51 -4.81
CA PHE A 11 13.87 -1.43 -3.93
C PHE A 11 15.23 -1.74 -3.30
N LYS A 12 15.92 -0.68 -2.87
CA LYS A 12 17.28 -0.73 -2.34
C LYS A 12 17.34 -0.04 -0.99
N GLY A 13 17.93 -0.71 -0.01
CA GLY A 13 18.28 -0.16 1.28
C GLY A 13 19.77 -0.25 1.55
N VAL A 14 20.19 0.34 2.66
CA VAL A 14 21.56 0.23 3.20
C VAL A 14 21.46 -0.16 4.67
N MET A 15 22.30 -1.10 5.10
CA MET A 15 22.44 -1.43 6.52
C MET A 15 23.05 -0.25 7.25
N THR A 16 22.35 0.24 8.26
CA THR A 16 22.77 1.37 9.09
C THR A 16 23.66 0.95 10.25
N GLU A 17 23.65 -0.34 10.59
CA GLU A 17 24.37 -0.90 11.75
C GLU A 17 25.10 -2.19 11.37
N ASN A 18 26.16 -2.49 12.14
CA ASN A 18 26.88 -3.75 12.03
C ASN A 18 26.05 -4.90 12.62
N VAL A 19 26.04 -6.04 11.95
CA VAL A 19 25.46 -7.29 12.46
C VAL A 19 26.59 -8.26 12.81
N TYR A 20 26.57 -8.74 14.05
CA TYR A 20 27.54 -9.68 14.59
C TYR A 20 26.95 -11.09 14.69
N ASP A 21 27.80 -12.08 14.90
CA ASP A 21 27.38 -13.46 15.08
C ASP A 21 26.50 -13.65 16.31
N SER A 22 25.46 -14.48 16.17
CA SER A 22 24.53 -14.77 17.25
C SER A 22 25.15 -15.50 18.45
N PRO A 23 26.10 -16.46 18.28
CA PRO A 23 26.65 -17.21 19.42
C PRO A 23 27.54 -16.38 20.36
N THR A 24 28.43 -15.54 19.81
CA THR A 24 29.43 -14.81 20.60
C THR A 24 29.27 -13.29 20.55
N GLY A 25 28.64 -12.76 19.50
CA GLY A 25 28.50 -11.31 19.27
C GLY A 25 29.82 -10.59 18.99
N ARG A 26 30.89 -11.31 18.63
CA ARG A 26 32.25 -10.76 18.49
C ARG A 26 32.71 -10.70 17.04
N SER A 27 32.26 -11.62 16.21
CA SER A 27 32.61 -11.70 14.80
C SER A 27 31.66 -10.82 14.00
N LEU A 28 32.20 -9.80 13.33
CA LEU A 28 31.44 -9.00 12.39
C LEU A 28 31.02 -9.88 11.22
N LEU A 29 29.72 -10.03 10.98
CA LEU A 29 29.19 -10.82 9.87
C LEU A 29 28.73 -9.92 8.73
N ILE A 30 27.96 -8.87 9.03
CA ILE A 30 27.43 -7.93 8.05
C ILE A 30 27.85 -6.51 8.45
N PRO A 31 28.76 -5.85 7.72
CA PRO A 31 29.16 -4.49 8.03
C PRO A 31 28.05 -3.49 7.66
N GLN A 32 28.02 -2.39 8.41
CA GLN A 32 27.30 -1.17 8.00
C GLN A 32 27.70 -0.77 6.58
N GLY A 33 26.77 -0.18 5.83
CA GLY A 33 26.98 0.13 4.41
C GLY A 33 26.71 -1.04 3.46
N THR A 34 26.44 -2.24 3.98
CA THR A 34 25.94 -3.36 3.15
C THR A 34 24.64 -2.96 2.45
N ARG A 35 24.60 -3.12 1.14
CA ARG A 35 23.39 -2.83 0.34
C ARG A 35 22.45 -4.01 0.42
N VAL A 36 21.17 -3.73 0.66
CA VAL A 36 20.12 -4.75 0.71
C VAL A 36 19.16 -4.52 -0.44
N ILE A 37 18.89 -5.56 -1.20
CA ILE A 37 18.01 -5.52 -2.37
C ILE A 37 16.77 -6.33 -2.05
N GLY A 38 15.61 -5.67 -2.19
CA GLY A 38 14.32 -6.28 -1.97
C GLY A 38 13.39 -6.11 -3.16
N GLN A 39 12.28 -6.80 -3.07
CA GLN A 39 11.17 -6.76 -4.01
C GLN A 39 9.88 -6.54 -3.23
N TYR A 40 8.93 -5.85 -3.83
CA TYR A 40 7.57 -5.78 -3.33
C TYR A 40 6.58 -6.20 -4.40
N ASP A 41 5.48 -6.77 -3.96
CA ASP A 41 4.33 -7.03 -4.81
C ASP A 41 3.45 -5.77 -4.83
N ASN A 42 3.02 -5.36 -6.02
CA ASN A 42 2.13 -4.23 -6.23
C ASN A 42 0.65 -4.61 -6.22
N GLY A 43 0.32 -5.89 -5.99
CA GLY A 43 -1.05 -6.34 -5.74
C GLY A 43 -1.56 -5.84 -4.40
N VAL A 44 -2.11 -4.62 -4.36
CA VAL A 44 -2.83 -4.11 -3.18
C VAL A 44 -4.29 -4.55 -3.29
N GLY A 45 -4.71 -5.45 -2.40
CA GLY A 45 -6.10 -5.89 -2.31
C GLY A 45 -6.99 -4.90 -1.53
N PHE A 46 -8.31 -5.04 -1.64
CA PHE A 46 -9.24 -4.28 -0.81
C PHE A 46 -8.93 -4.49 0.69
N GLY A 47 -8.85 -3.40 1.45
CA GLY A 47 -8.51 -3.42 2.88
C GLY A 47 -7.01 -3.55 3.20
N GLN A 48 -6.13 -3.72 2.21
CA GLN A 48 -4.70 -3.76 2.43
C GLN A 48 -4.14 -2.35 2.67
N ARG A 49 -3.49 -2.18 3.81
CA ARG A 49 -2.88 -0.90 4.26
C ARG A 49 -1.36 -0.91 4.24
N ARG A 50 -0.77 -2.09 4.00
CA ARG A 50 0.65 -2.36 4.14
C ARG A 50 1.26 -2.90 2.86
N VAL A 51 2.41 -2.36 2.49
CA VAL A 51 3.23 -2.87 1.40
C VAL A 51 4.11 -3.98 1.95
N LEU A 52 3.90 -5.21 1.47
CA LEU A 52 4.72 -6.35 1.88
C LEU A 52 6.05 -6.33 1.13
N LEU A 53 7.13 -6.40 1.90
CA LEU A 53 8.49 -6.38 1.40
C LEU A 53 9.13 -7.74 1.59
N VAL A 54 9.90 -8.16 0.58
CA VAL A 54 10.77 -9.34 0.68
C VAL A 54 12.20 -8.98 0.29
N TRP A 55 13.16 -9.38 1.13
CA TRP A 55 14.57 -9.18 0.94
C TRP A 55 15.19 -10.36 0.22
N SER A 56 15.89 -10.08 -0.88
CA SER A 56 16.38 -11.12 -1.80
C SER A 56 17.89 -11.26 -1.81
N ARG A 57 18.63 -10.17 -1.56
CA ARG A 57 20.09 -10.18 -1.66
C ARG A 57 20.75 -9.13 -0.78
N LEU A 58 21.86 -9.51 -0.16
CA LEU A 58 22.84 -8.62 0.46
C LEU A 58 24.03 -8.44 -0.48
N VAL A 59 24.54 -7.22 -0.59
CA VAL A 59 25.77 -6.90 -1.32
C VAL A 59 26.69 -6.12 -0.39
N PHE A 60 27.77 -6.79 0.02
CA PHE A 60 28.73 -6.31 0.99
C PHE A 60 29.61 -5.20 0.39
N PRO A 61 30.22 -4.34 1.21
CA PRO A 61 31.12 -3.28 0.74
C PRO A 61 32.33 -3.82 -0.05
N ASN A 62 32.82 -5.03 0.27
CA ASN A 62 33.90 -5.71 -0.45
C ASN A 62 33.46 -6.38 -1.78
N GLY A 63 32.20 -6.24 -2.19
CA GLY A 63 31.68 -6.82 -3.43
C GLY A 63 31.15 -8.26 -3.32
N ARG A 64 31.35 -8.95 -2.19
CA ARG A 64 30.68 -10.25 -1.93
C ARG A 64 29.17 -10.05 -1.91
N SER A 65 28.42 -11.08 -2.24
CA SER A 65 26.95 -11.04 -2.18
C SER A 65 26.37 -12.34 -1.65
N ILE A 66 25.24 -12.24 -0.96
CA ILE A 66 24.54 -13.37 -0.36
C ILE A 66 23.06 -13.30 -0.73
N VAL A 67 22.50 -14.45 -1.09
CA VAL A 67 21.09 -14.58 -1.44
C VAL A 67 20.28 -14.87 -0.19
N LEU A 68 19.26 -14.06 0.05
CA LEU A 68 18.41 -14.12 1.24
C LEU A 68 17.17 -15.01 1.05
N GLU A 69 16.95 -15.64 -0.11
CA GLU A 69 15.76 -16.48 -0.38
C GLU A 69 14.43 -15.84 0.06
N ARG A 70 14.26 -14.53 -0.20
CA ARG A 70 13.01 -13.79 0.06
C ARG A 70 12.62 -13.72 1.56
N GLN A 71 13.53 -13.25 2.41
CA GLN A 71 13.22 -12.98 3.82
C GLN A 71 12.17 -11.86 3.97
N PRO A 72 11.20 -11.96 4.89
CA PRO A 72 10.21 -10.91 5.09
C PRO A 72 10.84 -9.62 5.63
N GLY A 73 10.35 -8.49 5.15
CA GLY A 73 10.65 -7.17 5.70
C GLY A 73 9.60 -6.73 6.71
N THR A 74 10.04 -6.12 7.80
CA THR A 74 9.16 -5.56 8.82
C THR A 74 9.41 -4.06 8.98
N ASP A 75 8.40 -3.35 9.49
CA ASP A 75 8.61 -2.00 9.99
C ASP A 75 9.47 -1.99 11.27
N ALA A 76 9.75 -0.79 11.77
CA ALA A 76 10.53 -0.58 12.98
C ALA A 76 9.85 -1.11 14.27
N GLN A 77 8.56 -1.43 14.23
CA GLN A 77 7.83 -2.01 15.35
C GLN A 77 7.76 -3.55 15.26
N GLY A 78 8.24 -4.15 14.17
CA GLY A 78 8.28 -5.60 13.97
C GLY A 78 7.06 -6.17 13.24
N TYR A 79 6.13 -5.33 12.77
CA TYR A 79 5.01 -5.80 11.95
C TYR A 79 5.45 -6.02 10.51
N ALA A 80 4.88 -7.02 9.84
CA ALA A 80 5.19 -7.31 8.44
C ALA A 80 4.78 -6.16 7.51
N GLY A 81 5.66 -5.86 6.55
CA GLY A 81 5.47 -4.79 5.58
C GLY A 81 5.55 -3.38 6.17
N LEU A 82 5.32 -2.38 5.31
CA LEU A 82 5.35 -0.96 5.67
C LEU A 82 3.99 -0.31 5.48
N GLU A 83 3.62 0.56 6.42
CA GLU A 83 2.47 1.46 6.34
C GLU A 83 2.99 2.89 6.43
N ASP A 84 2.65 3.74 5.46
CA ASP A 84 2.94 5.17 5.49
C ASP A 84 1.72 5.92 4.91
N GLY A 85 1.79 6.44 3.69
CA GLY A 85 0.64 7.10 3.05
C GLY A 85 -0.35 6.09 2.46
N VAL A 86 -1.64 6.21 2.80
CA VAL A 86 -2.72 5.43 2.19
C VAL A 86 -3.75 6.38 1.58
N ASP A 87 -3.92 6.32 0.26
CA ASP A 87 -4.96 7.06 -0.46
C ASP A 87 -6.07 6.10 -0.93
N TYR A 88 -7.28 6.35 -0.45
CA TYR A 88 -8.49 5.59 -0.79
C TYR A 88 -9.33 6.27 -1.88
N HIS A 89 -8.89 7.43 -2.38
CA HIS A 89 -9.55 8.22 -3.41
C HIS A 89 -10.99 8.65 -3.05
N TRP A 90 -11.33 8.73 -1.75
CA TRP A 90 -12.66 9.16 -1.30
C TRP A 90 -13.00 10.60 -1.69
N GLY A 91 -11.99 11.46 -1.86
CA GLY A 91 -12.19 12.87 -2.20
C GLY A 91 -12.92 13.08 -3.53
N GLU A 92 -12.58 12.29 -4.56
CA GLU A 92 -13.27 12.33 -5.86
C GLU A 92 -14.75 11.95 -5.72
N LEU A 93 -15.03 11.00 -4.84
CA LEU A 93 -16.36 10.51 -4.53
C LEU A 93 -17.20 11.55 -3.79
N PHE A 94 -16.62 12.20 -2.77
CA PHE A 94 -17.27 13.32 -2.08
C PHE A 94 -17.54 14.50 -3.01
N ASN A 95 -16.60 14.84 -3.89
CA ASN A 95 -16.79 15.91 -4.87
C ASN A 95 -17.94 15.58 -5.84
N ALA A 96 -18.01 14.34 -6.32
CA ALA A 96 -19.11 13.88 -7.16
C ALA A 96 -20.45 13.95 -6.42
N ALA A 97 -20.51 13.49 -5.17
CA ALA A 97 -21.72 13.53 -4.35
C ALA A 97 -22.18 14.97 -4.00
N ALA A 98 -21.23 15.88 -3.76
CA ALA A 98 -21.52 17.29 -3.50
C ALA A 98 -22.13 17.97 -4.74
N LEU A 99 -21.56 17.71 -5.93
CA LEU A 99 -22.10 18.21 -7.20
C LEU A 99 -23.52 17.70 -7.44
N THR A 100 -23.79 16.41 -7.21
CA THR A 100 -25.14 15.86 -7.36
C THR A 100 -26.12 16.49 -6.38
N THR A 101 -25.71 16.73 -5.13
CA THR A 101 -26.56 17.35 -4.11
C THR A 101 -26.96 18.77 -4.50
N ILE A 102 -26.01 19.58 -5.00
CA ILE A 102 -26.28 20.95 -5.46
C ILE A 102 -27.25 20.95 -6.64
N LEU A 103 -27.07 20.04 -7.61
CA LEU A 103 -27.98 19.90 -8.75
C LEU A 103 -29.39 19.48 -8.32
N SER A 104 -29.51 18.55 -7.36
CA SER A 104 -30.80 18.11 -6.81
C SER A 104 -31.52 19.24 -6.06
N VAL A 105 -30.82 19.97 -5.18
CA VAL A 105 -31.40 21.10 -4.44
C VAL A 105 -31.78 22.24 -5.38
N GLY A 106 -30.97 22.53 -6.40
CA GLY A 106 -31.28 23.53 -7.42
C GLY A 106 -32.53 23.17 -8.24
N ALA A 107 -32.68 21.89 -8.60
CA ALA A 107 -33.88 21.39 -9.26
C ALA A 107 -35.13 21.49 -8.37
N GLU A 108 -35.00 21.23 -7.06
CA GLU A 108 -36.10 21.40 -6.11
C GLU A 108 -36.46 22.88 -5.88
N ALA A 109 -35.48 23.77 -5.70
CA ALA A 109 -35.71 25.19 -5.47
C ALA A 109 -36.40 25.88 -6.66
N GLY A 110 -36.06 25.47 -7.89
CA GLY A 110 -36.74 25.91 -9.12
C GLY A 110 -38.15 25.34 -9.32
N SER A 111 -38.56 24.34 -8.54
CA SER A 111 -39.88 23.69 -8.62
C SER A 111 -40.93 24.25 -7.64
N SER A 112 -40.59 25.30 -6.90
CA SER A 112 -41.34 25.87 -5.76
C SER A 112 -42.70 26.52 -6.10
N GLY A 113 -43.27 26.30 -7.29
CA GLY A 113 -44.51 26.92 -7.76
C GLY A 113 -45.76 26.04 -7.83
N GLN A 114 -45.67 24.71 -7.94
CA GLN A 114 -46.85 23.84 -8.06
C GLN A 114 -46.67 22.48 -7.37
N GLU A 115 -47.35 22.31 -6.25
CA GLU A 115 -47.49 21.04 -5.53
C GLU A 115 -48.40 20.10 -6.33
N SER A 116 -47.82 19.34 -7.27
CA SER A 116 -48.54 18.31 -8.05
C SER A 116 -47.99 16.92 -7.75
N ASP A 117 -48.82 15.88 -7.93
CA ASP A 117 -48.43 14.48 -7.79
C ASP A 117 -47.18 14.11 -8.63
N ILE A 118 -46.90 14.89 -9.67
CA ILE A 118 -45.71 14.78 -10.51
C ILE A 118 -44.44 15.15 -9.71
N VAL A 119 -44.48 16.19 -8.86
CA VAL A 119 -43.35 16.58 -8.00
C VAL A 119 -43.11 15.50 -6.93
N ARG A 120 -44.18 14.90 -6.38
CA ARG A 120 -44.06 13.81 -5.39
C ARG A 120 -43.54 12.50 -6.03
N ALA A 121 -43.99 12.17 -7.23
CA ALA A 121 -43.47 11.04 -8.02
C ALA A 121 -42.02 11.25 -8.48
N LEU A 122 -41.66 12.48 -8.88
CA LEU A 122 -40.29 12.86 -9.22
C LEU A 122 -39.36 12.77 -8.00
N ARG A 123 -39.78 13.24 -6.82
CA ARG A 123 -39.01 13.07 -5.58
C ARG A 123 -38.82 11.61 -5.20
N GLY A 124 -39.87 10.78 -5.26
CA GLY A 124 -39.79 9.34 -4.99
C GLY A 124 -38.84 8.63 -5.95
N GLY A 125 -39.05 8.79 -7.26
CA GLY A 125 -38.20 8.18 -8.30
C GLY A 125 -36.75 8.70 -8.30
N ALA A 126 -36.53 9.98 -7.99
CA ALA A 126 -35.19 10.52 -7.80
C ALA A 126 -34.52 9.95 -6.54
N SER A 127 -35.24 9.83 -5.42
CA SER A 127 -34.69 9.30 -4.17
C SER A 127 -34.30 7.81 -4.26
N ASP A 128 -35.12 6.99 -4.93
CA ASP A 128 -34.83 5.57 -5.15
C ASP A 128 -33.66 5.39 -6.14
N SER A 129 -33.63 6.20 -7.21
CA SER A 129 -32.55 6.19 -8.20
C SER A 129 -31.22 6.65 -7.61
N LEU A 130 -31.21 7.73 -6.81
CA LEU A 130 -30.01 8.19 -6.10
C LEU A 130 -29.50 7.12 -5.12
N SER A 131 -30.41 6.45 -4.40
CA SER A 131 -30.04 5.39 -3.47
C SER A 131 -29.38 4.20 -4.17
N GLN A 132 -29.93 3.77 -5.32
CA GLN A 132 -29.36 2.68 -6.12
C GLN A 132 -28.01 3.05 -6.76
N VAL A 133 -27.91 4.24 -7.34
CA VAL A 133 -26.66 4.74 -7.94
C VAL A 133 -25.59 4.91 -6.85
N GLY A 134 -25.95 5.45 -5.69
CA GLY A 134 -25.06 5.58 -4.55
C GLY A 134 -24.50 4.23 -4.09
N GLN A 135 -25.36 3.22 -3.93
CA GLN A 135 -24.92 1.86 -3.58
C GLN A 135 -23.98 1.28 -4.64
N GLN A 136 -24.29 1.44 -5.92
CA GLN A 136 -23.46 0.92 -7.01
C GLN A 136 -22.09 1.64 -7.09
N ILE A 137 -22.05 2.95 -6.86
CA ILE A 137 -20.80 3.73 -6.82
C ILE A 137 -19.95 3.29 -5.63
N VAL A 138 -20.52 3.17 -4.43
CA VAL A 138 -19.81 2.66 -3.26
C VAL A 138 -19.23 1.28 -3.57
N GLN A 139 -20.03 0.39 -4.16
CA GLN A 139 -19.58 -0.96 -4.49
C GLN A 139 -18.46 -0.97 -5.53
N ARG A 140 -18.49 -0.08 -6.54
CA ARG A 140 -17.36 0.11 -7.47
C ARG A 140 -16.13 0.68 -6.77
N GLN A 141 -16.29 1.64 -5.86
CA GLN A 141 -15.18 2.22 -5.12
C GLN A 141 -14.50 1.19 -4.21
N LEU A 142 -15.27 0.32 -3.56
CA LEU A 142 -14.72 -0.80 -2.79
C LEU A 142 -13.93 -1.78 -3.67
N ASN A 143 -14.12 -1.76 -4.99
CA ASN A 143 -13.32 -2.55 -5.93
C ASN A 143 -12.09 -1.81 -6.47
N ILE A 144 -11.89 -0.53 -6.13
CA ILE A 144 -10.69 0.23 -6.49
C ILE A 144 -9.66 0.02 -5.38
N ALA A 145 -8.50 -0.53 -5.74
CA ALA A 145 -7.39 -0.72 -4.81
C ALA A 145 -6.87 0.64 -4.31
N PRO A 146 -6.57 0.79 -3.00
CA PRO A 146 -5.96 2.02 -2.49
C PRO A 146 -4.53 2.17 -3.00
N THR A 147 -4.07 3.42 -3.11
CA THR A 147 -2.67 3.74 -3.43
C THR A 147 -1.87 3.80 -2.13
N LEU A 148 -0.89 2.91 -1.98
CA LEU A 148 0.04 2.91 -0.85
C LEU A 148 1.35 3.62 -1.25
N THR A 149 1.71 4.67 -0.52
CA THR A 149 2.94 5.45 -0.76
C THR A 149 3.88 5.31 0.41
N ILE A 150 5.10 4.82 0.17
CA ILE A 150 6.18 4.78 1.16
C ILE A 150 7.21 5.85 0.81
N ARG A 151 7.47 6.78 1.74
CA ARG A 151 8.48 7.82 1.53
C ARG A 151 9.91 7.26 1.52
N PRO A 152 10.83 7.85 0.75
CA PRO A 152 12.25 7.51 0.83
C PRO A 152 12.81 7.75 2.24
N GLY A 153 13.76 6.91 2.67
CA GLY A 153 14.45 7.07 3.95
C GLY A 153 13.76 6.45 5.17
N VAL A 154 12.64 5.74 4.98
CA VAL A 154 11.98 5.00 6.06
C VAL A 154 12.91 3.90 6.58
N ASN A 155 13.00 3.81 7.92
CA ASN A 155 13.73 2.75 8.59
C ASN A 155 12.93 1.44 8.51
N VAL A 156 13.59 0.40 8.01
CA VAL A 156 13.03 -0.93 7.80
C VAL A 156 13.92 -1.97 8.46
N ARG A 157 13.33 -3.07 8.92
CA ARG A 157 14.07 -4.18 9.49
C ARG A 157 14.01 -5.39 8.57
N VAL A 158 15.13 -6.11 8.51
CA VAL A 158 15.24 -7.41 7.86
C VAL A 158 15.08 -8.45 8.95
N VAL A 159 14.03 -9.26 8.87
CA VAL A 159 13.86 -10.41 9.78
C VAL A 159 14.30 -11.65 9.04
N VAL A 160 15.28 -12.35 9.61
CA VAL A 160 15.76 -13.61 9.06
C VAL A 160 14.97 -14.74 9.73
N THR A 161 14.25 -15.53 8.92
CA THR A 161 13.41 -16.64 9.38
C THR A 161 14.11 -17.99 9.32
N ARG A 162 15.34 -18.04 8.78
CA ARG A 162 16.19 -19.23 8.71
C ARG A 162 17.63 -18.87 9.03
N ASP A 163 18.40 -19.80 9.59
CA ASP A 163 19.80 -19.54 9.90
C ASP A 163 20.59 -19.17 8.63
N LEU A 164 21.39 -18.10 8.74
CA LEU A 164 22.33 -17.70 7.71
C LEU A 164 23.73 -18.06 8.17
N MET A 165 24.32 -19.06 7.51
CA MET A 165 25.72 -19.43 7.75
C MET A 165 26.61 -18.44 7.03
N LEU A 166 27.29 -17.59 7.80
CA LEU A 166 28.15 -16.51 7.31
C LEU A 166 29.56 -16.69 7.86
N GLU A 167 30.54 -16.45 7.00
CA GLU A 167 31.93 -16.30 7.43
C GLU A 167 32.15 -14.88 8.00
N PRO A 168 33.08 -14.72 8.95
CA PRO A 168 33.47 -13.40 9.44
C PRO A 168 33.88 -12.46 8.29
N TYR A 169 33.36 -11.24 8.32
CA TYR A 169 33.68 -10.20 7.36
C TYR A 169 35.12 -9.72 7.57
N GLY A 170 35.97 -9.90 6.56
CA GLY A 170 37.39 -9.52 6.60
C GLY A 170 38.35 -10.66 6.97
N GLY A 171 37.83 -11.89 7.13
CA GLY A 171 38.61 -13.13 7.12
C GLY A 171 38.80 -13.70 5.71
#